data_AF-A0A842XZ19-F1
#
_entry.id   AF-A0A842XZ19-F1
#
_cell.length_a   1.000
_cell.length_b   1.000
_cell.length_c   1.000
_cell.angle_alpha   90.00
_cell.angle_beta   90.00
_cell.angle_gamma   90.00
#
_symmetry.space_group_name_H-M   'P 1'
#
loop_
_entity.id
_entity.type
_entity.pdbx_description
1 polymer ?
#
loop_
_entity_poly.entity_id
_entity_poly.type
_entity_poly.pdbx_seq_one_letter_code
_entity_poly.pdbx_strand_id
1 'polypeptide(L)'
;MDENLISFISSITVVFGIFGVFLFVKLFSTWKNIDKNLIKARVFLAEGFVVKNIVVIFIVGLLIAMHNFIVFLELAYPEFYYGQVSSRFPSGLFSVTILLASLLMVDWLMFRWIKLTR
;
A
#
# COMPACT_ATOMS: atom_id res chain seq x y z
N MET A 1 -10.36 16.77 17.93
CA MET A 1 -9.90 16.58 16.54
C MET A 1 -11.03 17.06 15.67
N ASP A 2 -10.82 18.08 14.84
CA ASP A 2 -11.90 18.80 14.16
C ASP A 2 -12.62 17.88 13.16
N GLU A 3 -13.95 17.84 13.22
CA GLU A 3 -14.81 17.03 12.34
C GLU A 3 -14.52 17.28 10.84
N ASN A 4 -14.12 18.51 10.52
CA ASN A 4 -13.72 18.94 9.18
C ASN A 4 -12.46 18.20 8.68
N LEU A 5 -11.49 17.96 9.56
CA LEU A 5 -10.26 17.24 9.22
C LEU A 5 -10.56 15.75 8.95
N ILE A 6 -11.41 15.15 9.78
CA ILE A 6 -11.82 13.75 9.65
C ILE A 6 -12.60 13.54 8.35
N SER A 7 -13.55 14.43 8.06
CA SER A 7 -14.35 14.39 6.83
C SER A 7 -13.47 14.53 5.57
N PHE A 8 -12.50 15.46 5.58
CA PHE A 8 -11.57 15.65 4.48
C PHE A 8 -10.70 14.41 4.22
N ILE A 9 -10.10 13.84 5.28
CA ILE A 9 -9.28 12.63 5.20
C ILE A 9 -10.10 11.43 4.70
N SER A 10 -11.33 11.28 5.22
CA SER A 10 -12.25 10.21 4.80
C SER A 10 -12.60 10.31 3.31
N SER A 11 -12.91 11.52 2.85
CA SER A 11 -13.24 11.80 1.45
C SER A 11 -12.09 11.41 0.51
N ILE A 12 -10.85 11.78 0.86
CA ILE A 12 -9.65 11.45 0.10
C ILE A 12 -9.46 9.93 0.06
N THR A 13 -9.63 9.25 1.19
CA THR A 13 -9.47 7.81 1.31
C THR A 13 -10.44 7.05 0.40
N VAL A 14 -11.69 7.51 0.28
CA VAL A 14 -12.69 6.92 -0.61
C VAL A 14 -12.29 7.05 -2.07
N VAL A 15 -11.81 8.23 -2.51
CA VAL A 15 -11.38 8.46 -3.90
C VAL A 15 -10.21 7.52 -4.26
N PHE A 16 -9.23 7.39 -3.37
CA PHE A 16 -8.10 6.48 -3.57
C PHE A 16 -8.51 5.01 -3.53
N GLY A 17 -9.45 4.62 -2.67
CA GLY A 17 -10.00 3.26 -2.63
C GLY A 17 -10.66 2.87 -3.96
N ILE A 18 -11.48 3.76 -4.53
CA ILE A 18 -12.12 3.54 -5.84
C ILE A 18 -11.06 3.41 -6.94
N PHE A 19 -10.02 4.25 -6.90
CA PHE A 19 -8.93 4.20 -7.87
C PHE A 19 -8.14 2.87 -7.80
N GLY A 20 -7.84 2.39 -6.59
CA GLY A 20 -7.18 1.10 -6.37
C GLY A 20 -8.02 -0.08 -6.88
N VAL A 21 -9.34 -0.07 -6.63
CA VAL A 21 -10.26 -1.10 -7.16
C VAL A 21 -10.31 -1.07 -8.69
N PHE A 22 -10.39 0.11 -9.29
CA PHE A 22 -10.38 0.27 -10.74
C PHE A 22 -9.10 -0.30 -11.37
N LEU A 23 -7.94 0.01 -10.78
CA LEU A 23 -6.66 -0.56 -11.21
C LEU A 23 -6.65 -2.08 -11.05
N PHE A 24 -7.05 -2.61 -9.91
CA PHE A 24 -7.10 -4.06 -9.66
C PHE A 24 -7.92 -4.79 -10.72
N VAL A 25 -9.13 -4.32 -11.04
CA VAL A 25 -10.02 -4.95 -12.04
C VAL A 25 -9.39 -4.95 -13.43
N LYS A 26 -8.82 -3.80 -13.85
CA LYS A 26 -8.14 -3.67 -15.14
C LYS A 26 -6.94 -4.61 -15.25
N LEU A 27 -6.23 -4.81 -14.15
CA LEU A 27 -5.03 -5.62 -14.08
C LEU A 27 -5.32 -7.12 -14.00
N PHE A 28 -6.33 -7.53 -13.23
CA PHE A 28 -6.81 -8.91 -13.19
C PHE A 28 -7.21 -9.41 -14.58
N SER A 29 -7.88 -8.55 -15.36
CA SER A 29 -8.23 -8.84 -16.76
C SER A 29 -6.99 -9.04 -17.65
N THR A 30 -5.93 -8.26 -17.43
CA THR A 30 -4.68 -8.36 -18.20
C THR A 30 -3.90 -9.63 -17.83
N TRP A 31 -3.77 -9.93 -16.54
CA TRP A 31 -3.02 -11.09 -16.04
C TRP A 31 -3.62 -12.43 -16.45
N LYS A 32 -4.96 -12.53 -16.56
CA LYS A 32 -5.63 -13.76 -16.96
C LYS A 32 -5.26 -14.23 -18.38
N ASN A 33 -4.83 -13.30 -19.24
CA ASN A 33 -4.61 -13.56 -20.67
C ASN A 33 -3.13 -13.72 -21.06
N ILE A 34 -2.18 -13.69 -20.11
CA ILE A 34 -0.75 -13.77 -20.41
C ILE A 34 -0.23 -15.21 -20.31
N ASP A 35 0.56 -15.64 -21.29
CA ASP A 35 1.26 -16.93 -21.29
C ASP A 35 2.35 -16.97 -20.19
N LYS A 36 2.23 -17.95 -19.30
CA LYS A 36 3.14 -18.17 -18.16
C LYS A 36 4.60 -18.38 -18.60
N ASN A 37 4.83 -18.95 -19.77
CA ASN A 37 6.18 -19.21 -20.28
C ASN A 37 6.88 -17.92 -20.75
N LEU A 38 6.11 -16.97 -21.31
CA LEU A 38 6.61 -15.65 -21.71
C LEU A 38 7.05 -14.84 -20.48
N ILE A 39 6.28 -14.92 -19.39
CA ILE A 39 6.62 -14.25 -18.12
C ILE A 39 7.95 -14.77 -17.57
N LYS A 40 8.14 -16.10 -17.51
CA LYS A 40 9.39 -16.70 -17.01
C LYS A 40 10.61 -16.23 -17.79
N ALA A 41 10.54 -16.24 -19.12
CA ALA A 41 11.66 -15.82 -19.98
C ALA A 41 12.02 -14.33 -19.75
N ARG A 42 11.02 -13.45 -19.66
CA ARG A 42 11.24 -12.01 -19.49
C ARG A 42 11.69 -11.63 -18.07
N VAL A 43 11.19 -12.31 -17.05
CA VAL A 43 11.66 -12.16 -15.66
C VAL A 43 13.13 -12.55 -15.54
N PHE A 44 13.58 -13.56 -16.29
CA PHE A 44 14.98 -13.99 -16.31
C PHE A 44 15.90 -12.96 -16.97
N LEU A 45 15.41 -12.25 -18.00
CA LEU A 45 16.14 -11.18 -18.68
C LEU A 45 16.21 -9.88 -17.86
N ALA A 46 15.27 -9.65 -16.95
CA ALA A 46 15.28 -8.46 -16.10
C ALA A 46 16.07 -8.70 -14.81
N GLU A 47 17.36 -8.38 -14.86
CA GLU A 47 18.25 -8.49 -13.70
C GLU A 47 17.68 -7.82 -12.44
N GLY A 48 17.69 -8.59 -11.35
CA GLY A 48 17.22 -8.14 -10.04
C GLY A 48 15.72 -7.85 -9.97
N PHE A 49 14.91 -8.25 -10.96
CA PHE A 49 13.45 -8.06 -10.90
C PHE A 49 12.82 -8.75 -9.68
N VAL A 50 13.18 -10.02 -9.46
CA VAL A 50 12.72 -10.80 -8.30
C VAL A 50 13.14 -10.13 -6.99
N VAL A 51 14.40 -9.72 -6.86
CA VAL A 51 14.92 -9.06 -5.66
C VAL A 51 14.19 -7.74 -5.39
N LYS A 52 14.03 -6.89 -6.42
CA LYS A 52 13.31 -5.62 -6.29
C LYS A 52 11.85 -5.83 -5.87
N ASN A 53 11.19 -6.86 -6.37
CA ASN A 53 9.81 -7.16 -6.00
C ASN A 53 9.68 -7.67 -4.56
N ILE A 54 10.59 -8.54 -4.14
CA ILE A 54 10.65 -9.02 -2.75
C ILE A 54 10.86 -7.85 -1.79
N VAL A 55 11.75 -6.91 -2.12
CA VAL A 55 11.96 -5.70 -1.31
C VAL A 55 10.70 -4.85 -1.22
N VAL A 56 9.96 -4.65 -2.32
CA VAL A 56 8.70 -3.88 -2.28
C VAL A 56 7.65 -4.59 -1.43
N ILE A 57 7.47 -5.91 -1.59
CA ILE A 57 6.54 -6.69 -0.77
C ILE A 57 6.91 -6.59 0.71
N PHE A 58 8.21 -6.66 1.02
CA PHE A 58 8.71 -6.52 2.38
C PHE A 58 8.41 -5.13 2.97
N ILE A 59 8.65 -4.06 2.22
CA ILE A 59 8.36 -2.69 2.66
C ILE A 59 6.86 -2.50 2.88
N VAL A 60 6.01 -2.99 1.97
CA VAL A 60 4.54 -2.95 2.12
C VAL A 60 4.10 -3.70 3.38
N GLY A 61 4.65 -4.90 3.62
CA GLY A 61 4.38 -5.66 4.84
C GLY A 61 4.79 -4.92 6.12
N LEU A 62 5.95 -4.26 6.09
CA LEU A 62 6.45 -3.47 7.23
C LEU A 62 5.60 -2.22 7.49
N LEU A 63 5.13 -1.56 6.43
CA LEU A 63 4.20 -0.43 6.52
C LEU A 63 2.87 -0.86 7.17
N ILE A 64 2.28 -1.97 6.73
CA ILE A 64 1.05 -2.51 7.33
C ILE A 64 1.27 -2.90 8.80
N ALA A 65 2.38 -3.56 9.12
CA ALA A 65 2.73 -3.92 10.49
C ALA A 65 2.89 -2.68 11.39
N MET A 66 3.52 -1.62 10.88
CA MET A 66 3.68 -0.36 11.58
C MET A 66 2.34 0.34 11.84
N HIS A 67 1.44 0.34 10.86
CA HIS A 67 0.07 0.83 11.03
C HIS A 67 -0.66 0.06 12.15
N ASN A 68 -0.66 -1.28 12.07
CA ASN A 68 -1.31 -2.12 13.07
C ASN A 68 -0.72 -1.91 14.48
N PHE A 69 0.59 -1.69 14.58
CA PHE A 69 1.25 -1.41 15.85
C PHE A 69 0.83 -0.06 16.45
N ILE A 70 0.71 0.99 15.64
CA ILE A 70 0.25 2.32 16.09
C ILE A 70 -1.21 2.25 16.54
N VAL A 71 -2.07 1.58 15.77
CA VAL A 71 -3.48 1.37 16.14
C VAL A 71 -3.59 0.54 17.41
N PHE A 72 -2.76 -0.50 17.55
CA PHE A 72 -2.70 -1.28 18.78
C PHE A 72 -2.28 -0.43 19.99
N LEU A 73 -1.29 0.44 19.86
CA LEU A 73 -0.87 1.34 20.93
C LEU A 73 -1.99 2.30 21.34
N GLU A 74 -2.73 2.85 20.38
CA GLU A 74 -3.90 3.69 20.66
C GLU A 74 -4.99 2.94 21.44
N LEU A 75 -5.28 1.70 21.06
CA LEU A 75 -6.33 0.88 21.67
C LEU A 75 -5.94 0.30 23.03
N ALA A 76 -4.72 -0.23 23.15
CA ALA A 76 -4.24 -0.93 24.33
C ALA A 76 -3.65 0.02 25.40
N TYR A 77 -3.11 1.17 24.99
CA TYR A 77 -2.42 2.13 25.87
C TYR A 77 -2.81 3.58 25.55
N PRO A 78 -4.09 3.96 25.70
CA PRO A 78 -4.60 5.26 25.24
C PRO A 78 -3.92 6.46 25.93
N GLU A 79 -3.66 6.39 27.24
CA GLU A 79 -3.03 7.50 27.96
C GLU A 79 -1.58 7.75 27.50
N PHE A 80 -0.81 6.68 27.32
CA PHE A 80 0.55 6.75 26.78
C PHE A 80 0.53 7.27 25.33
N TYR A 81 -0.40 6.75 24.53
CA TYR A 81 -0.52 7.10 23.14
C TYR A 81 -0.86 8.58 22.94
N TYR A 82 -1.94 9.08 23.57
CA TYR A 82 -2.33 10.48 23.45
C TYR A 82 -1.34 11.43 24.14
N GLY A 83 -0.70 11.01 25.24
CA GLY A 83 0.26 11.83 25.98
C GLY A 83 1.63 11.98 25.32
N GLN A 84 2.14 10.96 24.62
CA GLN A 84 3.53 10.95 24.15
C GLN A 84 3.70 10.64 22.65
N VAL A 85 2.81 9.85 22.07
CA VAL A 85 2.97 9.31 20.71
C VAL A 85 2.17 10.10 19.67
N SER A 86 0.96 10.52 20.02
CA SER A 86 -0.02 11.14 19.12
C SER A 86 0.45 12.44 18.47
N SER A 87 1.35 13.18 19.14
CA SER A 87 1.93 14.43 18.64
C SER A 87 2.87 14.20 17.44
N ARG A 88 3.50 13.03 17.36
CA ARG A 88 4.42 12.64 16.27
C ARG A 88 3.75 11.71 15.27
N PHE A 89 2.87 10.83 15.75
CA PHE A 89 2.20 9.82 14.96
C PHE A 89 0.69 9.87 15.22
N PRO A 90 -0.02 10.88 14.71
CA PRO A 90 -1.48 10.94 14.81
C PRO A 90 -2.10 9.79 14.01
N SER A 91 -2.74 8.85 14.69
CA SER A 91 -3.20 7.54 14.17
C SER A 91 -3.98 7.68 12.89
N GLY A 92 -4.94 8.59 12.81
CA GLY A 92 -5.74 8.79 11.59
C GLY A 92 -4.89 9.16 10.37
N LEU A 93 -4.13 10.25 10.47
CA LEU A 93 -3.28 10.75 9.38
C LEU A 93 -2.15 9.78 9.03
N PHE A 94 -1.54 9.19 10.05
CA PHE A 94 -0.46 8.24 9.91
C PHE A 94 -0.93 6.95 9.23
N SER A 95 -2.09 6.43 9.64
CA SER A 95 -2.73 5.27 9.03
C SER A 95 -3.04 5.50 7.56
N VAL A 96 -3.67 6.64 7.23
CA VAL A 96 -4.02 6.95 5.84
C VAL A 96 -2.78 7.11 4.97
N THR A 97 -1.74 7.75 5.48
CA THR A 97 -0.50 7.98 4.72
C THR A 97 0.27 6.68 4.50
N ILE A 98 0.35 5.81 5.52
CA ILE A 98 1.01 4.51 5.40
C ILE A 98 0.26 3.56 4.48
N LEU A 99 -1.07 3.50 4.61
CA LEU A 99 -1.90 2.66 3.74
C LEU A 99 -1.85 3.17 2.30
N LEU A 100 -1.85 4.48 2.09
CA LEU A 100 -1.66 5.09 0.76
C LEU A 100 -0.28 4.78 0.17
N ALA A 101 0.79 4.94 0.95
CA ALA A 101 2.14 4.60 0.50
C ALA A 101 2.26 3.11 0.13
N SER A 102 1.64 2.24 0.93
CA SER A 102 1.56 0.80 0.65
C SER A 102 0.82 0.52 -0.66
N LEU A 103 -0.31 1.17 -0.89
CA LEU A 103 -1.12 1.02 -2.09
C LEU A 103 -0.36 1.51 -3.34
N LEU A 104 0.28 2.68 -3.26
CA LEU A 104 1.10 3.22 -4.35
C LEU A 104 2.32 2.33 -4.66
N MET A 105 2.94 1.73 -3.65
CA MET A 105 4.04 0.77 -3.85
C MET A 105 3.57 -0.50 -4.54
N VAL A 106 2.41 -1.02 -4.16
CA VAL A 106 1.79 -2.18 -4.81
C VAL A 106 1.39 -1.84 -6.25
N ASP A 107 0.81 -0.67 -6.51
CA ASP A 107 0.48 -0.21 -7.86
C ASP A 107 1.72 -0.04 -8.72
N TRP A 108 2.80 0.52 -8.18
CA TRP A 108 4.08 0.65 -8.89
C TRP A 108 4.69 -0.72 -9.20
N LEU A 109 4.66 -1.65 -8.25
CA LEU A 109 5.08 -3.02 -8.46
C LEU A 109 4.30 -3.65 -9.61
N MET A 110 2.97 -3.51 -9.58
CA MET A 110 2.09 -4.00 -10.63
C MET A 110 2.39 -3.35 -11.99
N PHE A 111 2.64 -2.05 -12.05
CA PHE A 111 3.04 -1.37 -13.29
C PHE A 111 4.34 -1.95 -13.87
N ARG A 112 5.33 -2.24 -13.02
CA ARG A 112 6.58 -2.87 -13.48
C ARG A 112 6.33 -4.27 -14.03
N TRP A 113 5.43 -5.05 -13.43
CA TRP A 113 5.00 -6.34 -13.97
C TRP A 113 4.37 -6.19 -15.36
N ILE A 114 3.45 -5.24 -15.56
CA ILE A 114 2.82 -5.00 -16.87
C ILE A 114 3.87 -4.68 -17.95
N LYS A 115 4.81 -3.78 -17.64
CA LYS A 115 5.88 -3.39 -18.58
C LYS A 115 6.74 -4.58 -18.97
N LEU A 116 6.90 -5.54 -18.07
CA LEU A 116 7.59 -6.78 -18.34
C LEU A 116 6.77 -7.76 -19.17
N THR A 117 5.45 -7.79 -19.02
CA THR A 117 4.59 -8.76 -19.71
C THR A 117 4.08 -8.32 -21.10
N ARG A 118 4.10 -7.02 -21.41
CA ARG A 118 3.72 -6.46 -22.72
C ARG A 118 4.94 -6.44 -23.65
#